data_AF-A0A7Y5LH72-F1
#
_entry.id   AF-A0A7Y5LH72-F1
#
_cell.length_a   1.000
_cell.length_b   1.000
_cell.length_c   1.000
_cell.angle_alpha   90.00
_cell.angle_beta   90.00
_cell.angle_gamma   90.00
#
_symmetry.space_group_name_H-M   'P 1'
#
loop_
_entity.id
_entity.type
_entity.pdbx_description
1 polymer ?
#
loop_
_entity_poly.entity_id
_entity_poly.type
_entity_poly.pdbx_seq_one_letter_code
_entity_poly.pdbx_strand_id
1 'polypeptide(L)' 'MPITRRHLLQLAAAATASAGPTPAIKKIEVFPTPYPVGARFKFLPKPERPSVLVKITAEDGAAGWGQSVPVPTWSYET' A
#
# COMPACT_ATOMS: atom_id res chain seq x y z
N MET A 1 -34.23 -19.04 8.02
CA MET A 1 -34.07 -19.45 6.59
C MET A 1 -32.64 -19.91 6.36
N PRO A 2 -32.40 -21.04 5.69
CA PRO A 2 -31.03 -21.51 5.43
C PRO A 2 -30.33 -20.57 4.46
N ILE A 3 -29.07 -20.21 4.76
CA ILE A 3 -28.23 -19.42 3.85
C ILE A 3 -27.84 -20.32 2.69
N THR A 4 -28.32 -19.99 1.49
CA THR A 4 -27.99 -20.72 0.26
C THR A 4 -26.84 -20.04 -0.47
N ARG A 5 -26.14 -20.78 -1.35
CA ARG A 5 -25.06 -20.23 -2.18
C ARG A 5 -25.51 -19.01 -3.00
N ARG A 6 -26.75 -19.01 -3.50
CA ARG A 6 -27.33 -17.87 -4.24
C ARG A 6 -27.51 -16.65 -3.34
N HIS A 7 -27.95 -16.86 -2.10
CA HIS A 7 -28.09 -15.79 -1.11
C HIS A 7 -26.71 -15.19 -0.76
N LEU A 8 -25.68 -16.03 -0.59
CA LEU A 8 -24.31 -15.60 -0.34
C LEU A 8 -23.75 -14.77 -1.52
N LEU A 9 -23.97 -15.21 -2.76
CA LEU A 9 -23.54 -14.50 -3.96
C LEU A 9 -24.22 -13.14 -4.13
N GLN A 10 -25.52 -13.06 -3.81
CA GLN A 10 -26.27 -11.80 -3.87
C GLN A 10 -25.78 -10.79 -2.82
N LEU A 11 -25.48 -11.25 -1.60
CA LEU A 11 -24.90 -10.41 -0.55
C LEU A 11 -23.51 -9.90 -0.93
N ALA A 12 -22.66 -10.75 -1.51
CA ALA A 12 -21.33 -10.33 -1.99
C ALA A 12 -21.41 -9.30 -3.12
N ALA A 13 -22.30 -9.49 -4.09
CA ALA A 13 -22.50 -8.55 -5.20
C ALA A 13 -23.05 -7.19 -4.72
N ALA A 14 -23.97 -7.19 -3.76
CA ALA A 14 -24.49 -5.96 -3.14
C ALA A 14 -23.38 -5.20 -2.37
N ALA A 15 -22.48 -5.91 -1.68
CA ALA A 15 -21.36 -5.31 -0.98
C ALA A 15 -20.37 -4.61 -1.92
N THR A 16 -20.16 -5.12 -3.14
CA THR A 16 -19.29 -4.50 -4.14
C THR A 16 -19.97 -3.39 -4.93
N ALA A 17 -21.29 -3.42 -5.08
CA ALA A 17 -22.07 -2.43 -5.82
C ALA A 17 -22.28 -1.11 -5.05
N SER A 18 -22.01 -1.08 -3.74
CA SER A 18 -22.20 0.10 -2.89
C SER A 18 -21.03 1.10 -2.92
N ALA A 19 -19.97 0.84 -3.68
CA ALA A 19 -18.89 1.80 -3.81
C ALA A 19 -19.34 2.94 -4.75
N GLY A 20 -19.56 4.13 -4.17
CA GLY A 20 -19.65 5.37 -4.95
C GLY A 20 -18.41 5.56 -5.82
N PRO A 21 -18.43 6.51 -6.77
CA PRO A 21 -17.28 6.75 -7.65
C PRO A 21 -16.01 6.95 -6.81
N THR A 22 -14.95 6.21 -7.14
CA THR A 22 -13.66 6.32 -6.45
C THR A 22 -13.14 7.75 -6.59
N PRO A 23 -12.82 8.44 -5.49
CA PRO A 23 -12.27 9.79 -5.53
C PRO A 23 -10.99 9.84 -6.36
N ALA A 24 -10.84 10.88 -7.19
CA ALA A 24 -9.63 11.06 -7.99
C ALA A 24 -8.42 11.39 -7.10
N ILE A 25 -7.23 10.99 -7.54
CA ILE A 25 -5.98 11.32 -6.85
C ILE A 25 -5.68 12.80 -7.05
N LYS A 26 -5.60 13.55 -5.95
CA LYS A 26 -5.32 14.99 -5.94
C LYS A 26 -3.83 15.30 -5.78
N LYS A 27 -3.12 14.56 -4.92
CA LYS A 27 -1.73 14.83 -4.58
C LYS A 27 -0.98 13.54 -4.27
N ILE A 28 0.26 13.46 -4.74
CA ILE A 28 1.23 12.42 -4.36
C ILE A 28 2.44 13.09 -3.73
N GLU A 29 2.81 12.66 -2.54
CA GLU A 29 3.97 13.14 -1.79
C GLU A 29 4.92 11.98 -1.53
N VAL A 30 6.23 12.22 -1.71
CA VAL A 30 7.26 11.20 -1.65
C VAL A 30 8.33 11.63 -0.65
N PHE A 31 8.61 10.76 0.31
CA PHE A 31 9.51 11.03 1.43
C PHE A 31 10.60 9.96 1.49
N PRO A 32 11.83 10.25 1.04
CA PRO A 32 12.98 9.40 1.33
C PRO A 32 13.17 9.29 2.85
N THR A 33 13.13 8.08 3.38
CA THR A 33 13.22 7.81 4.82
C THR A 33 14.09 6.58 5.06
N PRO A 34 15.40 6.63 4.76
CA PRO A 34 16.28 5.55 5.17
C PRO A 34 16.31 5.45 6.70
N TYR A 35 16.22 4.23 7.25
CA TYR A 35 16.22 4.00 8.70
C TYR A 35 17.27 2.97 9.11
N PRO A 36 17.84 3.06 10.33
CA PRO A 36 18.88 2.14 10.77
C PRO A 36 18.33 0.71 10.95
N VAL A 37 19.18 -0.29 10.70
CA VAL A 37 18.85 -1.70 11.01
C VAL A 37 19.46 -2.11 12.34
N GLY A 38 18.71 -2.84 13.17
CA GLY A 38 19.16 -3.27 14.51
C GLY A 38 20.19 -4.40 14.51
N ALA A 39 20.37 -5.09 13.37
CA ALA A 39 21.35 -6.15 13.21
C ALA A 39 21.81 -6.22 11.75
N ARG A 40 22.93 -6.92 11.50
CA ARG A 40 23.45 -7.11 10.15
C ARG A 40 22.44 -7.91 9.31
N PHE A 41 21.95 -7.29 8.23
CA PHE A 41 21.21 -7.99 7.19
C PHE A 41 22.08 -8.10 5.94
N LYS A 42 22.43 -9.34 5.54
CA LYS A 42 23.46 -9.62 4.53
C LYS A 42 23.21 -9.03 3.13
N PHE A 43 21.97 -8.63 2.85
CA PHE A 43 21.53 -8.10 1.56
C PHE A 43 21.51 -6.57 1.50
N LEU A 44 21.79 -5.89 2.62
CA LEU A 44 21.94 -4.43 2.64
C LEU A 44 23.42 -4.08 2.61
N PRO A 45 23.84 -3.14 1.75
CA PRO A 45 25.25 -2.75 1.62
C PRO A 45 25.74 -1.93 2.82
N LYS A 46 24.82 -1.35 3.58
CA LYS A 46 25.07 -0.48 4.73
C LYS A 46 24.14 -0.87 5.89
N PRO A 47 24.44 -0.49 7.14
CA PRO A 47 23.55 -0.70 8.29
C PRO A 47 22.33 0.25 8.28
N GLU A 48 21.77 0.50 7.11
CA GLU A 48 20.55 1.28 6.89
C GLU A 48 19.65 0.52 5.92
N ARG A 49 18.33 0.67 6.08
CA ARG A 49 17.33 0.20 5.14
C ARG A 49 16.87 1.38 4.29
N PRO A 50 17.23 1.43 2.99
CA PRO A 50 16.64 2.39 2.07
C PRO A 50 15.13 2.20 2.08
N SER A 51 14.40 3.30 2.24
CA SER A 51 12.95 3.26 2.16
C SER A 51 12.39 4.60 1.72
N VAL A 52 11.23 4.55 1.06
CA VAL A 52 10.50 5.72 0.60
C VAL A 52 9.07 5.57 1.06
N LEU A 53 8.57 6.54 1.82
CA LEU A 53 7.15 6.64 2.15
C LEU A 53 6.46 7.44 1.06
N VAL A 54 5.30 6.96 0.62
CA VAL A 54 4.46 7.64 -0.37
C VAL A 54 3.11 7.91 0.28
N LYS A 55 2.69 9.17 0.27
CA LYS A 55 1.34 9.57 0.65
C LYS A 55 0.57 9.96 -0.59
N ILE A 56 -0.60 9.37 -0.77
CA ILE A 56 -1.54 9.73 -1.84
C ILE A 56 -2.76 10.34 -1.19
N THR A 57 -3.12 11.56 -1.56
CA THR A 57 -4.32 12.26 -1.09
C THR A 57 -5.31 12.39 -2.23
N ALA A 58 -6.56 12.02 -2.00
CA ALA A 58 -7.65 12.13 -2.97
C ALA A 58 -8.43 13.45 -2.84
N GLU A 59 -9.32 13.74 -3.77
CA GLU A 59 -10.06 15.00 -3.81
C GLU A 59 -11.03 15.21 -2.63
N ASP A 60 -11.57 14.12 -2.09
CA ASP A 60 -12.42 14.11 -0.89
C ASP A 60 -11.62 14.26 0.41
N GLY A 61 -10.29 14.36 0.32
CA GLY A 61 -9.38 14.48 1.45
C GLY A 61 -8.92 13.14 2.04
N ALA A 62 -9.41 12.00 1.56
CA ALA A 62 -8.89 10.70 1.97
C ALA A 62 -7.40 10.59 1.66
N ALA A 63 -6.62 10.01 2.57
CA ALA A 63 -5.19 9.83 2.39
C ALA A 63 -4.77 8.39 2.64
N GLY A 64 -4.11 7.79 1.64
CA GLY A 64 -3.47 6.49 1.73
C GLY A 64 -1.96 6.63 1.88
N TRP A 65 -1.34 5.68 2.58
CA TRP A 65 0.11 5.58 2.75
C TRP A 65 0.63 4.26 2.22
N GLY A 66 1.75 4.32 1.51
CA GLY A 66 2.50 3.16 1.04
C GLY A 66 3.97 3.29 1.39
N GLN A 67 4.68 2.17 1.34
CA GLN A 67 6.12 2.13 1.54
C GLN A 67 6.78 1.33 0.42
N SER A 68 7.80 1.92 -0.20
CA SER A 68 8.79 1.18 -0.99
C SER A 68 9.99 0.87 -0.11
N VAL A 69 10.49 -0.37 -0.19
CA VAL A 69 11.57 -0.88 0.66
C VAL A 69 12.60 -1.63 -0.19
N PRO A 70 13.30 -0.93 -1.09
CA PRO A 70 14.14 -1.56 -2.11
C PRO A 70 15.28 -2.38 -1.47
N VAL A 71 15.64 -3.45 -2.18
CA VAL A 71 16.76 -4.33 -1.82
C VAL A 71 17.62 -4.50 -3.07
N PRO A 72 18.71 -3.72 -3.22
CA PRO A 72 19.50 -3.69 -4.45
C PRO A 72 20.03 -5.07 -4.89
N THR A 73 20.29 -5.97 -3.95
CA THR A 73 20.79 -7.32 -4.26
C THR A 73 19.72 -8.26 -4.85
N TRP A 74 18.44 -7.88 -4.86
CA TRP A 74 17.35 -8.71 -5.39
C TRP A 74 16.93 -8.29 -6.79
N SER A 75 16.69 -6.99 -6.99
CA SER A 75 16.14 -6.47 -8.25
C SER A 75 16.87 -5.23 -8.77
N TYR A 76 17.99 -4.85 -8.14
CA TYR A 76 18.75 -3.63 -8.47
C TYR A 76 17.99 -2.31 -8.24
N GLU A 77 16.83 -2.36 -7.56
CA GLU A 77 16.13 -1.16 -7.10
C GLU A 77 16.97 -0.37 -6.10
N THR A 78 16.75 0.95 -6.06
CA THR A 78 17.47 1.93 -5.23
C THR A 78 16.56 2.69 -4.28
#